data_AF-A0A6N6WP16-F1
#
_entry.id   AF-A0A6N6WP16-F1
#
_cell.length_a   1.000
_cell.length_b   1.000
_cell.length_c   1.000
_cell.angle_alpha   90.00
_cell.angle_beta   90.00
_cell.angle_gamma   90.00
#
_symmetry.space_group_name_H-M   'P 1'
#
loop_
_entity.id
_entity.type
_entity.pdbx_description
1 polymer ?
#
loop_
_entity_poly.entity_id
_entity_poly.type
_entity_poly.pdbx_seq_one_letter_code
_entity_poly.pdbx_strand_id
1 'polypeptide(L)'
;DQALRSTDDMIKANVWHLYKEWIRSDDVSPIFIETEDNLRTFNTNELTRNDNIFILFSSVDDGPVMVVSSQRLHDMLNPTKDTNWNSTYIYKSRHEMLPVNLTQETLFSSKSHGKYALFPIFTASWRAHRIMNKGV
;
A
#
# COMPACT_ATOMS: atom_id res chain seq x y z
N ASP A 1 0.02 -9.15 4.12
CA ASP A 1 1.25 -9.44 3.35
C ASP A 1 1.97 -10.70 3.84
N GLN A 2 2.55 -10.71 5.04
CA GLN A 2 3.37 -11.83 5.54
C GLN A 2 2.68 -13.20 5.43
N ALA A 3 1.41 -13.31 5.84
CA ALA A 3 0.69 -14.57 5.77
C ALA A 3 0.41 -15.05 4.32
N LEU A 4 0.26 -14.13 3.35
CA LEU A 4 0.16 -14.50 1.92
C LEU A 4 1.50 -15.03 1.37
N ARG A 5 2.62 -14.75 2.07
CA ARG A 5 3.95 -15.28 1.76
C ARG A 5 4.29 -16.57 2.52
N SER A 6 3.37 -17.10 3.34
CA SER A 6 3.56 -18.36 4.06
C SER A 6 3.84 -19.52 3.11
N THR A 7 4.41 -20.62 3.59
CA THR A 7 4.41 -21.91 2.86
C THR A 7 3.20 -22.77 3.22
N ASP A 8 2.47 -22.41 4.28
CA ASP A 8 1.25 -23.08 4.72
C ASP A 8 0.05 -22.58 3.91
N ASP A 9 -0.57 -23.48 3.15
CA ASP A 9 -1.68 -23.16 2.26
C ASP A 9 -3.00 -22.89 3.01
N MET A 10 -3.19 -23.47 4.19
CA MET A 10 -4.35 -23.18 5.03
C MET A 10 -4.28 -21.74 5.57
N ILE A 11 -3.09 -21.30 6.01
CA ILE A 11 -2.87 -19.91 6.43
C ILE A 11 -3.13 -18.93 5.27
N LYS A 12 -2.62 -19.22 4.07
CA LYS A 12 -2.88 -18.38 2.89
C LYS A 12 -4.36 -18.29 2.57
N ALA A 13 -5.06 -19.43 2.52
CA ALA A 13 -6.48 -19.48 2.17
C ALA A 13 -7.33 -18.69 3.17
N ASN A 14 -7.07 -18.86 4.47
CA ASN A 14 -7.79 -18.13 5.52
C ASN A 14 -7.56 -16.62 5.45
N VAL A 15 -6.30 -16.19 5.29
CA VAL A 15 -6.00 -14.75 5.18
C VAL A 15 -6.55 -14.17 3.90
N TRP A 16 -6.54 -14.92 2.80
CA TRP A 16 -7.14 -14.48 1.55
C TRP A 16 -8.65 -14.31 1.66
N HIS A 17 -9.33 -15.24 2.33
CA HIS A 17 -10.75 -15.13 2.62
C HIS A 17 -11.04 -13.89 3.46
N LEU A 18 -10.32 -13.67 4.57
CA LEU A 18 -10.49 -12.48 5.40
C LEU A 18 -10.23 -11.18 4.64
N TYR A 19 -9.24 -11.17 3.74
CA TYR A 19 -8.95 -10.00 2.92
C TYR A 19 -10.10 -9.69 1.95
N LYS A 20 -10.67 -10.73 1.31
CA LYS A 20 -11.84 -10.60 0.43
C LYS A 20 -13.08 -10.09 1.15
N GLU A 21 -13.30 -10.50 2.40
CA GLU A 21 -14.40 -9.97 3.20
C GLU A 21 -14.18 -8.50 3.56
N TRP A 22 -12.94 -8.13 3.93
CA TRP A 22 -12.60 -6.75 4.29
C TRP A 22 -12.76 -5.77 3.11
N ILE A 23 -12.27 -6.10 1.92
CA ILE A 23 -12.38 -5.21 0.75
C ILE A 23 -13.82 -4.99 0.30
N ARG A 24 -14.72 -5.93 0.59
CA ARG A 24 -16.16 -5.87 0.25
C ARG A 24 -16.97 -5.12 1.29
N SER A 25 -16.38 -4.75 2.43
CA SER A 25 -17.06 -3.95 3.43
C SER A 25 -17.41 -2.56 2.88
N ASP A 26 -18.50 -1.96 3.36
CA ASP A 26 -19.00 -0.66 2.88
C ASP A 26 -17.96 0.46 2.96
N ASP A 27 -17.03 0.35 3.92
CA ASP A 27 -15.93 1.31 4.13
C ASP A 27 -14.83 1.25 3.05
N VAL A 28 -14.75 0.17 2.28
CA VAL A 28 -13.68 -0.12 1.30
C VAL A 28 -14.24 -0.40 -0.09
N SER A 29 -15.48 -0.86 -0.18
CA SER A 29 -16.17 -1.22 -1.43
C SER A 29 -16.15 -0.13 -2.52
N PRO A 30 -16.29 1.18 -2.23
CA PRO A 30 -16.16 2.23 -3.25
C PRO A 30 -14.80 2.20 -3.96
N ILE A 31 -13.75 1.82 -3.24
CA ILE A 31 -12.40 1.66 -3.79
C ILE A 31 -12.35 0.49 -4.74
N PHE A 32 -12.92 -0.61 -4.29
CA PHE A 32 -12.96 -1.85 -5.04
C PHE A 32 -13.64 -1.67 -6.40
N ILE A 33 -14.81 -1.04 -6.45
CA ILE A 33 -15.62 -0.89 -7.66
C ILE A 33 -14.87 -0.07 -8.72
N GLU A 34 -14.30 1.08 -8.36
CA GLU A 34 -13.59 1.93 -9.33
C GLU A 34 -12.23 1.37 -9.75
N THR A 35 -11.61 0.60 -8.87
CA THR A 35 -10.33 -0.04 -9.17
C THR A 35 -10.50 -1.39 -9.84
N GLU A 36 -11.69 -2.01 -9.88
CA GLU A 36 -11.94 -3.35 -10.44
C GLU A 36 -11.54 -3.47 -11.92
N ASP A 37 -11.77 -2.43 -12.72
CA ASP A 37 -11.31 -2.36 -14.13
C ASP A 37 -9.78 -2.36 -14.27
N ASN A 38 -9.06 -1.89 -13.25
CA ASN A 38 -7.59 -1.84 -13.20
C ASN A 38 -6.96 -2.93 -12.32
N LEU A 39 -7.72 -3.51 -11.40
CA LEU A 39 -7.36 -4.54 -10.43
C LEU A 39 -8.07 -5.82 -10.80
N ARG A 40 -7.72 -6.31 -11.99
CA ARG A 40 -8.07 -7.63 -12.55
C ARG A 40 -7.96 -8.78 -11.54
N THR A 41 -7.22 -8.57 -10.46
CA THR A 41 -6.75 -9.53 -9.48
C THR A 41 -7.79 -10.09 -8.49
N PHE A 42 -8.91 -9.42 -8.26
CA PHE A 42 -9.85 -9.91 -7.22
C PHE A 42 -10.85 -10.96 -7.70
N ASN A 43 -11.02 -11.05 -9.02
CA ASN A 43 -11.81 -12.08 -9.70
C ASN A 43 -10.95 -13.27 -10.14
N THR A 44 -9.63 -13.24 -9.92
CA THR A 44 -8.74 -14.38 -10.20
C THR A 44 -8.66 -15.31 -9.00
N ASN A 45 -8.49 -16.60 -9.30
CA ASN A 45 -8.14 -17.61 -8.30
C ASN A 45 -6.63 -17.64 -8.04
N GLU A 46 -5.84 -16.94 -8.86
CA GLU A 46 -4.38 -16.89 -8.79
C GLU A 46 -3.91 -15.44 -8.66
N LEU A 47 -3.36 -15.12 -7.50
CA LEU A 47 -2.66 -13.86 -7.26
C LEU A 47 -1.17 -14.09 -7.47
N THR A 48 -0.54 -13.17 -8.18
CA THR A 48 0.90 -13.03 -8.20
C THR A 48 1.34 -11.99 -7.17
N ARG A 49 2.61 -12.03 -6.79
CA ARG A 49 3.19 -11.02 -5.89
C ARG A 49 3.20 -9.62 -6.48
N ASN A 50 3.01 -9.50 -7.80
CA ASN A 50 3.05 -8.24 -8.53
C ASN A 50 1.68 -7.58 -8.68
N ASP A 51 0.63 -8.28 -8.31
CA ASP A 51 -0.70 -7.73 -8.37
C ASP A 51 -0.94 -6.71 -7.26
N ASN A 52 -1.50 -5.57 -7.62
CA ASN A 52 -1.74 -4.43 -6.72
C ASN A 52 -2.95 -4.67 -5.81
N ILE A 53 -2.83 -5.66 -4.93
CA ILE A 53 -3.94 -6.08 -4.08
C ILE A 53 -4.03 -5.31 -2.76
N PHE A 54 -2.95 -4.70 -2.27
CA PHE A 54 -2.93 -4.08 -0.94
C PHE A 54 -3.42 -2.65 -0.98
N ILE A 55 -4.51 -2.39 -0.25
CA ILE A 55 -5.07 -1.06 -0.02
C ILE A 55 -4.56 -0.57 1.35
N LEU A 56 -3.89 0.57 1.35
CA LEU A 56 -3.39 1.24 2.55
C LEU A 56 -4.14 2.55 2.71
N PHE A 57 -4.82 2.69 3.85
CA PHE A 57 -5.37 3.96 4.27
C PHE A 57 -4.27 4.82 4.91
N SER A 58 -4.24 6.10 4.55
CA SER A 58 -3.38 7.03 5.27
C SER A 58 -3.82 7.15 6.73
N SER A 59 -2.92 7.64 7.57
CA SER A 59 -3.16 7.82 9.01
C SER A 59 -4.03 9.04 9.35
N VAL A 60 -4.54 9.76 8.36
CA VAL A 60 -5.41 10.93 8.55
C VAL A 60 -6.84 10.60 8.10
N ASP A 61 -7.82 11.22 8.77
CA ASP A 61 -9.23 11.00 8.45
C ASP A 61 -9.56 11.47 7.03
N ASP A 62 -10.32 10.63 6.32
CA ASP A 62 -10.62 10.72 4.89
C ASP A 62 -9.40 11.08 3.99
N GLY A 63 -8.21 10.63 4.39
CA GLY A 63 -6.99 10.95 3.66
C GLY A 63 -6.71 10.03 2.47
N PRO A 64 -5.58 10.27 1.79
CA PRO A 64 -5.19 9.52 0.60
C PRO A 64 -5.12 8.01 0.82
N VAL A 65 -5.47 7.28 -0.23
CA VAL A 65 -5.39 5.82 -0.28
C VAL A 65 -4.27 5.42 -1.21
N MET A 66 -3.45 4.46 -0.79
CA MET A 66 -2.37 3.90 -1.59
C MET A 66 -2.69 2.45 -1.94
N VAL A 67 -2.57 2.11 -3.23
CA VAL A 67 -2.74 0.73 -3.71
C VAL A 67 -1.40 0.20 -4.21
N VAL A 68 -0.93 -0.90 -3.63
CA VAL A 68 0.40 -1.48 -3.92
C VAL A 68 0.35 -3.00 -4.03
N SER A 69 1.32 -3.57 -4.74
CA SER A 69 1.50 -5.01 -4.80
C SER A 69 2.15 -5.57 -3.54
N SER A 70 2.04 -6.89 -3.34
CA SER A 70 2.76 -7.58 -2.26
C SER A 70 4.26 -7.33 -2.36
N GLN A 71 4.83 -7.44 -3.56
CA GLN A 71 6.25 -7.24 -3.78
C GLN A 71 6.64 -5.81 -3.44
N ARG A 72 5.90 -4.82 -3.94
CA ARG A 72 6.19 -3.42 -3.70
C ARG A 72 6.07 -3.02 -2.23
N LEU A 73 5.03 -3.52 -1.54
CA LEU A 73 4.86 -3.34 -0.11
C LEU A 73 6.07 -3.87 0.66
N HIS A 74 6.52 -5.08 0.32
CA HIS A 74 7.68 -5.69 0.96
C HIS A 74 8.98 -4.91 0.71
N ASP A 75 9.22 -4.46 -0.53
CA ASP A 75 10.40 -3.68 -0.89
C ASP A 75 10.42 -2.33 -0.18
N MET A 76 9.27 -1.67 -0.02
CA MET A 76 9.17 -0.40 0.71
C MET A 76 9.34 -0.59 2.23
N LEU A 77 8.93 -1.74 2.78
CA LEU A 77 9.19 -2.06 4.19
C LEU A 77 10.66 -2.41 4.43
N ASN A 78 11.33 -3.06 3.48
CA ASN A 78 12.73 -3.52 3.59
C ASN A 78 13.59 -3.02 2.41
N PRO A 79 13.94 -1.72 2.39
CA PRO A 79 14.50 -1.10 1.19
C PRO A 79 15.96 -1.50 0.94
N THR A 80 16.29 -1.62 -0.34
CA THR A 80 17.65 -1.68 -0.89
C THR A 80 17.96 -0.36 -1.59
N LYS A 81 19.19 -0.18 -2.10
CA LYS A 81 19.58 1.04 -2.84
C LYS A 81 18.70 1.33 -4.07
N ASP A 82 18.15 0.27 -4.66
CA ASP A 82 17.38 0.32 -5.90
C ASP A 82 15.86 0.35 -5.67
N THR A 83 15.41 0.41 -4.40
CA THR A 83 13.98 0.42 -4.08
C THR A 83 13.29 1.63 -4.70
N ASN A 84 12.23 1.36 -5.47
CA ASN A 84 11.42 2.41 -6.08
C ASN A 84 10.41 2.98 -5.07
N TRP A 85 10.60 4.24 -4.70
CA TRP A 85 9.74 4.99 -3.77
C TRP A 85 8.68 5.85 -4.46
N ASN A 86 8.63 5.88 -5.79
CA ASN A 86 7.62 6.64 -6.53
C ASN A 86 6.28 5.91 -6.49
N SER A 87 5.38 6.40 -5.67
CA SER A 87 4.05 5.86 -5.50
C SER A 87 3.29 5.87 -6.82
N THR A 88 2.90 4.68 -7.26
CA THR A 88 1.91 4.49 -8.32
C THR A 88 0.59 4.16 -7.64
N TYR A 89 -0.54 4.70 -8.13
CA TYR A 89 -1.88 4.46 -7.57
C TYR A 89 -2.11 5.06 -6.17
N ILE A 90 -1.99 6.39 -6.08
CA ILE A 90 -2.50 7.16 -4.93
C ILE A 90 -3.81 7.83 -5.33
N TYR A 91 -4.85 7.63 -4.53
CA TYR A 91 -6.15 8.25 -4.67
C TYR A 91 -6.36 9.27 -3.57
N LYS A 92 -7.15 10.31 -3.85
CA LYS A 92 -7.38 11.43 -2.93
C LYS A 92 -8.00 10.98 -1.62
N SER A 93 -9.02 10.12 -1.66
CA SER A 93 -9.60 9.48 -0.50
C SER A 93 -10.38 8.21 -0.87
N ARG A 94 -10.98 7.55 0.12
CA ARG A 94 -11.86 6.39 -0.10
C ARG A 94 -13.22 6.76 -0.71
N HIS A 95 -13.62 8.03 -0.62
CA HIS A 95 -14.87 8.55 -1.17
C HIS A 95 -14.68 9.28 -2.49
N GLU A 96 -13.46 9.72 -2.79
CA GLU A 96 -13.12 10.43 -4.02
C GLU A 96 -11.91 9.78 -4.69
N MET A 97 -12.19 8.94 -5.68
CA MET A 97 -11.20 8.14 -6.40
C MET A 97 -10.49 8.88 -7.52
N LEU A 98 -10.11 10.12 -7.20
CA LEU A 98 -9.28 10.93 -8.07
C LEU A 98 -7.80 10.57 -7.84
N PRO A 99 -7.06 10.15 -8.88
CA PRO A 99 -5.61 9.96 -8.77
C PRO A 99 -4.93 11.28 -8.39
N VAL A 100 -4.03 11.23 -7.42
CA VAL A 100 -3.26 12.40 -6.96
C VAL A 100 -1.77 12.13 -7.01
N ASN A 101 -1.00 13.17 -7.33
CA ASN A 101 0.44 13.12 -7.32
C ASN A 101 0.98 13.80 -6.06
N LEU A 102 1.41 13.00 -5.07
CA LEU A 102 1.96 13.47 -3.81
C LEU A 102 3.46 13.18 -3.75
N THR A 103 4.23 14.14 -3.22
CA THR A 103 5.68 13.97 -3.06
C THR A 103 5.99 12.89 -2.02
N GLN A 104 7.13 12.20 -2.19
CA GLN A 104 7.60 11.22 -1.21
C GLN A 104 7.76 11.83 0.19
N GLU A 105 8.20 13.09 0.27
CA GLU A 105 8.24 13.84 1.52
C GLU A 105 6.86 13.93 2.19
N THR A 106 5.81 14.20 1.43
CA THR A 106 4.44 14.30 1.99
C THR A 106 3.93 12.93 2.44
N LEU A 107 4.21 11.90 1.64
CA LEU A 107 3.74 10.55 1.91
C LEU A 107 4.43 9.91 3.11
N PHE A 108 5.74 10.10 3.26
CA PHE A 108 6.57 9.30 4.16
C PHE A 108 7.34 10.12 5.20
N SER A 109 7.52 11.42 5.02
CA SER A 109 8.29 12.23 5.96
C SER A 109 7.39 12.79 7.07
N SER A 110 7.62 12.36 8.31
CA SER A 110 7.12 13.10 9.47
C SER A 110 8.10 14.23 9.80
N LYS A 111 7.76 15.48 9.48
CA LYS A 111 8.49 16.64 9.99
C LYS A 111 7.84 17.03 11.32
N SER A 112 8.36 16.49 12.43
CA SER A 112 8.20 16.91 13.84
C SER A 112 6.93 17.67 14.29
N HIS A 113 6.32 17.23 15.40
CA HIS A 113 5.24 17.87 16.18
C HIS A 113 4.07 18.45 15.34
N GLY A 114 3.06 17.60 15.11
CA GLY A 114 1.78 17.98 14.53
C GLY A 114 1.60 17.65 13.05
N LYS A 115 2.68 17.39 12.30
CA LYS A 115 2.61 16.90 10.91
C LYS A 115 3.02 15.43 10.84
N TYR A 116 2.03 14.55 10.83
CA TYR A 116 2.22 13.11 10.64
C TYR A 116 2.43 12.80 9.16
N ALA A 117 3.29 11.82 8.87
CA ALA A 117 3.39 11.26 7.53
C ALA A 117 2.04 10.62 7.17
N LEU A 118 1.62 10.71 5.90
CA LEU A 118 0.38 10.05 5.49
C LEU A 118 0.46 8.54 5.66
N PHE A 119 1.61 7.93 5.33
CA PHE A 119 1.87 6.50 5.49
C PHE A 119 3.06 6.27 6.43
N PRO A 120 2.84 6.38 7.75
CA PRO A 120 3.91 6.37 8.74
C PRO A 120 4.64 5.01 8.83
N ILE A 121 4.00 3.93 8.39
CA ILE A 121 4.60 2.59 8.32
C ILE A 121 5.89 2.57 7.48
N PHE A 122 6.03 3.47 6.52
CA PHE A 122 7.18 3.56 5.64
C PHE A 122 8.24 4.59 6.07
N THR A 123 7.96 5.43 7.08
CA THR A 123 8.84 6.56 7.42
C THR A 123 10.25 6.13 7.77
N ALA A 124 10.41 5.07 8.59
CA ALA A 124 11.73 4.59 9.01
C ALA A 124 12.52 4.05 7.81
N SER A 125 11.89 3.19 7.00
CA SER A 125 12.47 2.59 5.80
C SER A 125 12.85 3.65 4.76
N TRP A 126 11.97 4.62 4.50
CA TRP A 126 12.25 5.72 3.57
C TRP A 126 13.42 6.58 4.03
N ARG A 127 13.52 6.87 5.33
CA ARG A 127 14.67 7.60 5.91
C ARG A 127 15.96 6.81 5.76
N ALA A 128 15.95 5.51 6.06
CA ALA A 128 17.10 4.63 5.91
C ALA A 128 17.60 4.59 4.46
N HIS A 129 16.68 4.42 3.51
CA HIS A 129 16.97 4.47 2.07
C HIS A 129 17.64 5.80 1.65
N ARG A 130 17.12 6.93 2.13
CA ARG A 130 17.72 8.24 1.84
C ARG A 130 19.12 8.40 2.40
N ILE A 131 19.43 7.80 3.54
CA ILE A 131 20.78 7.80 4.12
C ILE A 131 21.72 6.94 3.25
N MET A 132 21.30 5.73 2.88
CA MET A 132 22.08 4.81 2.03
C MET A 132 22.47 5.44 0.68
N ASN A 133 21.57 6.22 0.08
CA ASN A 133 21.81 6.85 -1.22
C ASN A 133 22.51 8.21 -1.15
N LYS A 134 22.59 8.85 0.03
CA LYS A 134 23.36 10.07 0.23
C LYS A 134 24.86 9.82 0.46
N GLY A 135 25.26 8.56 0.68
CA GLY A 135 26.68 8.18 0.79
C GLY A 135 27.42 8.92 1.90
N VAL A 136 26.80 9.05 3.09
CA VAL A 136 27.49 9.58 4.29
C VAL A 136 28.55 8.58 4.76
#